data_AF-A0A2N5EE06-F1
#
_entry.id   AF-A0A2N5EE06-F1
#
_cell.length_a   1.000
_cell.length_b   1.000
_cell.length_c   1.000
_cell.angle_alpha   90.00
_cell.angle_beta   90.00
_cell.angle_gamma   90.00
#
_symmetry.space_group_name_H-M   'P 1'
#
loop_
_entity.id
_entity.type
_entity.pdbx_description
1 polymer ?
#
loop_
_entity_poly.entity_id
_entity_poly.type
_entity_poly.pdbx_seq_one_letter_code
_entity_poly.pdbx_strand_id
1 'polypeptide(L)' 'MTADVIPLRPYRQLTEAQQYINQALKLVREGGHQQHTLDLLLSKAHNLVLDYVETNEGR' A
#
# COMPACT_ATOMS: atom_id res chain seq x y z
N MET A 1 8.38 -6.86 34.11
CA MET A 1 8.59 -7.46 32.78
C MET A 1 7.85 -6.58 31.78
N THR A 2 8.56 -5.65 31.15
CA THR A 2 8.01 -4.79 30.09
C THR A 2 7.81 -5.66 28.86
N ALA A 3 6.55 -5.90 28.49
CA ALA A 3 6.25 -6.57 27.23
C ALA A 3 6.81 -5.70 26.10
N ASP A 4 7.86 -6.21 25.46
CA ASP A 4 8.41 -5.63 24.25
C ASP A 4 7.35 -5.79 23.16
N VAL A 5 6.64 -4.70 22.88
CA VAL A 5 5.62 -4.66 21.82
C VAL A 5 6.40 -4.67 20.51
N ILE A 6 6.74 -5.87 20.03
CA ILE A 6 7.29 -6.07 18.70
C ILE A 6 6.21 -5.54 17.72
N PRO A 7 6.47 -4.46 16.96
CA PRO A 7 5.51 -3.97 15.99
C PRO A 7 5.39 -5.02 14.89
N LEU A 8 4.38 -5.87 15.02
CA LEU A 8 4.04 -6.89 14.05
C LEU A 8 3.55 -6.18 12.78
N ARG A 9 4.52 -5.98 11.87
CA ARG A 9 4.41 -6.06 10.40
C ARG A 9 4.29 -4.72 9.65
N PRO A 10 5.34 -3.89 9.66
CA PRO A 10 5.54 -2.90 8.60
C PRO A 10 5.53 -3.58 7.19
N TYR A 11 5.95 -4.84 7.08
CA TYR A 11 5.88 -5.63 5.84
C TYR A 11 4.47 -5.87 5.27
N ARG A 12 3.42 -5.81 6.11
CA ARG A 12 2.05 -6.04 5.66
C ARG A 12 1.54 -4.88 4.79
N GLN A 13 1.84 -3.64 5.19
CA GLN A 13 1.46 -2.43 4.44
C GLN A 13 2.07 -2.43 3.03
N LEU A 14 3.35 -2.77 2.91
CA LEU A 14 4.04 -2.86 1.61
C LEU A 14 3.47 -3.98 0.73
N THR A 15 3.11 -5.12 1.33
CA THR A 15 2.50 -6.23 0.60
C THR A 15 1.12 -5.83 0.05
N GLU A 16 0.31 -5.13 0.85
CA GLU A 16 -1.00 -4.63 0.44
C GLU A 16 -0.87 -3.52 -0.63
N ALA A 17 0.11 -2.61 -0.50
CA ALA A 17 0.41 -1.61 -1.53
C ALA A 17 0.77 -2.25 -2.87
N GLN A 18 1.62 -3.28 -2.86
CA GLN A 18 2.00 -4.02 -4.07
C GLN A 18 0.79 -4.69 -4.74
N GLN A 19 -0.16 -5.21 -3.95
CA GLN A 19 -1.38 -5.81 -4.50
C GLN A 19 -2.25 -4.78 -5.22
N TYR A 20 -2.43 -3.58 -4.66
CA TYR A 20 -3.17 -2.50 -5.32
C TYR A 20 -2.50 -2.03 -6.61
N ILE A 21 -1.18 -1.92 -6.63
CA ILE A 21 -0.42 -1.58 -7.85
C ILE A 21 -0.64 -2.67 -8.92
N ASN A 22 -0.54 -3.95 -8.56
CA ASN A 22 -0.76 -5.06 -9.48
C ASN A 22 -2.20 -5.07 -10.04
N GLN A 23 -3.20 -4.73 -9.24
CA GLN A 23 -4.58 -4.59 -9.70
C GLN A 23 -4.74 -3.42 -10.67
N ALA A 24 -4.13 -2.26 -10.38
CA ALA A 24 -4.14 -1.11 -11.28
C ALA A 24 -3.48 -1.45 -12.63
N LEU A 25 -2.33 -2.13 -12.62
CA LEU A 25 -1.64 -2.55 -13.85
C LEU A 25 -2.46 -3.54 -14.68
N LYS A 26 -3.19 -4.46 -14.05
CA LYS A 26 -4.11 -5.38 -14.76
C LYS A 26 -5.23 -4.60 -15.45
N LEU A 27 -5.85 -3.64 -14.76
CA LEU A 27 -6.91 -2.80 -15.31
C LEU A 27 -6.42 -1.93 -16.49
N VAL A 28 -5.20 -1.38 -16.39
CA VAL A 28 -4.58 -0.66 -17.52
C VAL A 28 -4.40 -1.59 -18.72
N ARG A 29 -3.89 -2.81 -18.48
CA ARG A 29 -3.61 -3.79 -19.54
C ARG A 29 -4.88 -4.30 -20.22
N GLU A 30 -5.95 -4.53 -19.46
CA GLU A 30 -7.22 -5.07 -19.98
C GLU A 30 -7.94 -4.08 -20.89
N GLY A 31 -7.67 -2.78 -20.72
CA GLY A 31 -8.19 -1.72 -21.59
C GLY A 31 -9.70 -1.49 -21.38
N GLY A 32 -10.10 -0.22 -21.41
CA GLY A 32 -11.52 0.16 -21.35
C GLY A 32 -12.04 0.63 -19.98
N HIS A 33 -11.17 0.99 -19.02
CA HIS A 33 -11.64 1.32 -17.67
C HIS A 33 -11.28 2.70 -17.11
N GLN A 34 -12.24 3.15 -16.30
CA GLN A 34 -12.43 4.45 -15.68
C GLN A 34 -11.18 4.88 -14.91
N GLN A 35 -10.56 5.99 -15.35
CA GLN A 35 -9.43 6.64 -14.66
C GLN A 35 -9.63 6.72 -13.15
N HIS A 36 -10.86 7.01 -12.71
CA HIS A 36 -11.22 7.07 -11.31
C HIS A 36 -10.87 5.81 -10.50
N THR A 37 -11.06 4.61 -11.06
CA THR A 37 -10.74 3.35 -10.37
C THR A 37 -9.23 3.14 -10.26
N LEU A 38 -8.48 3.54 -11.29
CA LEU A 38 -7.01 3.51 -11.26
C LEU A 38 -6.47 4.50 -10.22
N ASP A 39 -7.00 5.73 -10.21
CA ASP A 39 -6.62 6.77 -9.26
C ASP A 39 -6.89 6.31 -7.81
N LEU A 40 -8.01 5.64 -7.57
CA LEU A 40 -8.34 5.09 -6.25
C LEU A 40 -7.34 4.02 -5.80
N LEU A 41 -6.99 3.08 -6.68
CA LEU A 41 -6.04 2.00 -6.37
C LEU A 41 -4.64 2.55 -6.10
N LEU A 42 -4.20 3.50 -6.92
CA LEU A 42 -2.90 4.16 -6.75
C LEU A 42 -2.85 5.00 -5.48
N SER A 43 -3.93 5.72 -5.15
CA SER A 43 -4.02 6.50 -3.90
C SER A 43 -3.94 5.59 -2.66
N LYS A 44 -4.61 4.43 -2.69
CA LYS A 44 -4.51 3.43 -1.61
C LYS A 44 -3.10 2.89 -1.44
N ALA A 45 -2.43 2.56 -2.54
CA ALA A 45 -1.04 2.12 -2.51
C ALA A 45 -0.11 3.20 -1.95
N HIS A 46 -0.29 4.45 -2.39
CA HIS A 46 0.50 5.59 -1.91
C HIS A 46 0.36 5.79 -0.40
N ASN A 47 -0.86 5.79 0.13
CA ASN A 47 -1.10 5.98 1.56
C ASN A 47 -0.46 4.88 2.42
N LEU A 48 -0.50 3.63 1.95
CA LEU A 48 0.14 2.52 2.65
C LEU A 48 1.67 2.61 2.67
N VAL A 49 2.26 3.11 1.58
CA VAL A 49 3.71 3.37 1.51
C VAL A 49 4.07 4.55 2.40
N LEU A 50 3.30 5.63 2.38
CA LEU A 50 3.52 6.80 3.23
C LEU A 50 3.45 6.43 4.71
N ASP A 51 2.41 5.70 5.13
CA ASP A 51 2.24 5.22 6.51
C ASP A 51 3.40 4.32 6.95
N TYR A 52 3.89 3.45 6.05
CA TYR A 52 5.09 2.63 6.32
C TYR A 52 6.34 3.50 6.52
N VAL A 53 6.56 4.50 5.66
CA VAL A 53 7.71 5.40 5.73
C VAL A 53 7.64 6.24 7.00
N GLU A 54 6.51 6.86 7.31
CA GLU A 54 6.31 7.63 8.55
C GLU A 54 6.51 6.78 9.80
N THR A 55 6.05 5.52 9.77
CA THR A 55 6.21 4.58 10.89
C THR A 55 7.66 4.10 11.08
N ASN A 56 8.43 3.96 9.99
CA ASN A 56 9.82 3.48 10.04
C ASN A 56 10.87 4.59 10.16
N GLU A 57 10.61 5.79 9.62
CA GLU A 57 11.52 6.95 9.71
C GLU A 57 11.25 7.80 10.96
N GLY A 58 10.07 7.67 11.58
CA GLY A 58 9.72 8.34 12.84
C GLY A 58 10.27 7.69 14.11
N ARG A 59 11.20 6.72 14.00
CA ARG A 59 11.80 5.98 15.12
C ARG A 59 13.31 6.16 15.22
#